data_AF-A0AAN7BP73-F1
#
_entry.id   AF-A0AAN7BP73-F1
#
_cell.length_a   1.000
_cell.length_b   1.000
_cell.length_c   1.000
_cell.angle_alpha   90.00
_cell.angle_beta   90.00
_cell.angle_gamma   90.00
#
_symmetry.space_group_name_H-M   'P 1'
#
loop_
_entity.id
_entity.type
_entity.pdbx_description
1 polymer ?
#
loop_
_entity_poly.entity_id
_entity_poly.type
_entity_poly.pdbx_seq_one_letter_code
_entity_poly.pdbx_strand_id
1 'polypeptide(L)'
;MDDTAIGDTIAAGDETVLPFSSTTTVKVVEAEKKKKNRSKRSGKKKATGFEEYYCEVPMTPAEYDEEKSVIYAPGRPFVDRMEECIQRFRGRRRMDGERNKIFSEYLTLGGIDCSVRQFQSANNLADDLLEESSKSAIREMIADDVINRTADSTYSRYFNPNYDDHWEVDFTGVASGFLSSYVLRQLGNDIATIALSADVIGNFLRYVSQHDVCPEYAEDINKAIQVCESAPREAQAIRDIDGELPSKFCTALRILKGKDDKDKDQMADLPTTTPRNWNHLINMITAASSFILPELYWSEYERQEWTVIDTSTHTWEVTKTILPDDEARTKVNTINNFNRDLPPVQPCGAFFACRISIRDGWDTMFIPDCIREHDKSEVRFVIEESIVKHLTPGMKLTMVVCTTNLERHGGFRFIKKIEAIKPSYYVFLPQELMSTFKEPVKTDRPGRSIFSEEGFDLDDVPVGDNDDF
;
A
#
# COMPACT_ATOMS: atom_id res chain seq x y z
N MET A 1 41.85 60.06 37.63
CA MET A 1 41.28 61.41 37.55
C MET A 1 41.45 61.83 36.11
N ASP A 2 40.30 62.06 35.48
CA ASP A 2 40.00 62.88 34.31
C ASP A 2 41.07 63.19 33.26
N ASP A 3 40.59 63.01 32.02
CA ASP A 3 40.76 63.88 30.87
C ASP A 3 42.16 64.34 30.48
N THR A 4 42.50 64.05 29.23
CA THR A 4 43.31 64.97 28.44
C THR A 4 42.98 64.82 26.97
N ALA A 5 42.18 65.76 26.48
CA ALA A 5 42.26 66.21 25.10
C ALA A 5 43.65 66.79 24.84
N ILE A 6 44.15 66.71 23.60
CA ILE A 6 44.95 67.73 22.90
C ILE A 6 45.02 67.26 21.44
N GLY A 7 44.47 68.08 20.54
CA GLY A 7 44.86 68.06 19.14
C GLY A 7 46.09 68.96 18.97
N ASP A 8 46.92 68.68 17.97
CA ASP A 8 47.36 69.74 17.07
C ASP A 8 48.03 69.20 15.81
N THR A 9 47.59 69.82 14.71
CA THR A 9 48.24 70.04 13.43
C THR A 9 49.70 70.50 13.56
N ILE A 10 50.55 70.20 12.56
CA ILE A 10 51.25 71.16 11.68
C ILE A 10 52.25 70.42 10.76
N ALA A 11 52.31 70.93 9.53
CA ALA A 11 53.13 70.50 8.41
C ALA A 11 54.39 71.39 8.22
N ALA A 12 55.13 71.09 7.14
CA ALA A 12 56.36 71.71 6.60
C ALA A 12 57.65 71.27 7.31
N GLY A 13 58.75 70.87 6.67
CA GLY A 13 59.33 70.94 5.31
C GLY A 13 60.82 70.53 5.52
N ASP A 14 61.73 70.25 4.59
CA ASP A 14 61.86 70.28 3.14
C ASP A 14 63.16 69.50 2.80
N GLU A 15 63.28 69.03 1.55
CA GLU A 15 64.49 68.69 0.76
C GLU A 15 65.67 67.89 1.40
N THR A 16 66.17 66.76 0.86
CA THR A 16 66.82 66.61 -0.46
C THR A 16 67.40 65.19 -0.69
N VAL A 17 67.43 64.78 -1.97
CA VAL A 17 68.43 63.93 -2.70
C VAL A 17 68.34 62.37 -2.66
N LEU A 18 68.14 61.81 -3.86
CA LEU A 18 68.34 60.41 -4.34
C LEU A 18 69.71 60.27 -5.04
N PRO A 19 70.30 59.07 -5.32
CA PRO A 19 69.91 58.19 -6.47
C PRO A 19 70.08 56.65 -6.23
N PHE A 20 69.27 55.76 -6.85
CA PHE A 20 69.49 54.95 -8.10
C PHE A 20 70.84 54.18 -8.16
N SER A 21 71.00 52.89 -8.55
CA SER A 21 70.31 52.03 -9.54
C SER A 21 70.76 50.53 -9.51
N SER A 22 69.81 49.62 -9.75
CA SER A 22 69.80 48.35 -10.54
C SER A 22 70.86 47.23 -10.40
N THR A 23 70.40 45.97 -10.27
CA THR A 23 70.79 44.79 -11.12
C THR A 23 69.78 43.60 -10.95
N THR A 24 69.26 43.13 -12.09
CA THR A 24 68.82 41.78 -12.56
C THR A 24 67.80 40.90 -11.81
N THR A 25 66.87 40.39 -12.64
CA THR A 25 65.69 39.54 -12.42
C THR A 25 65.97 38.03 -12.48
N VAL A 26 65.28 37.21 -11.66
CA VAL A 26 64.71 35.88 -12.03
C VAL A 26 63.45 35.62 -11.20
N LYS A 27 62.43 35.04 -11.86
CA LYS A 27 61.04 34.78 -11.46
C LYS A 27 60.85 33.90 -10.22
N VAL A 28 59.86 34.24 -9.40
CA VAL A 28 59.18 33.34 -8.45
C VAL A 28 57.67 33.43 -8.68
N VAL A 29 57.04 32.25 -8.69
CA VAL A 29 55.61 31.99 -8.94
C VAL A 29 54.78 32.48 -7.75
N GLU A 30 53.81 33.37 -7.99
CA GLU A 30 52.86 33.83 -6.97
C GLU A 30 51.53 33.06 -7.08
N ALA A 31 51.09 32.51 -5.95
CA ALA A 31 49.85 31.77 -5.81
C ALA A 31 48.64 32.70 -5.90
N GLU A 32 47.77 32.47 -6.87
CA GLU A 32 46.47 33.14 -6.94
C GLU A 32 45.56 32.70 -5.79
N LYS A 33 45.06 33.68 -5.05
CA LYS A 33 44.14 33.53 -3.93
C LYS A 33 42.84 32.85 -4.38
N LYS A 34 42.55 31.67 -3.81
CA LYS A 34 41.22 31.04 -3.86
C LYS A 34 40.15 32.07 -3.47
N LYS A 35 39.30 32.45 -4.43
CA LYS A 35 38.03 33.12 -4.16
C LYS A 35 37.22 32.22 -3.22
N LYS A 36 36.97 32.71 -1.99
CA LYS A 36 36.02 32.08 -1.07
C LYS A 36 34.68 31.95 -1.79
N ASN A 37 34.27 30.71 -2.08
CA ASN A 37 32.91 30.41 -2.50
C ASN A 37 31.98 30.95 -1.41
N ARG A 38 31.26 32.02 -1.75
CA ARG A 38 30.17 32.55 -0.94
C ARG A 38 29.15 31.41 -0.86
N SER A 39 29.07 30.75 0.30
CA SER A 39 28.08 29.70 0.51
C SER A 39 26.72 30.27 0.12
N LYS A 40 26.10 29.70 -0.91
CA LYS A 40 24.70 29.98 -1.23
C LYS A 40 23.96 29.70 0.07
N ARG A 41 23.41 30.76 0.68
CA ARG A 41 22.41 30.65 1.75
C ARG A 41 21.44 29.58 1.28
N SER A 42 21.37 28.47 2.02
CA SER A 42 20.39 27.43 1.84
C SER A 42 19.03 28.09 1.67
N GLY A 43 18.54 28.20 0.44
CA GLY A 43 17.18 28.63 0.19
C GLY A 43 16.28 27.72 1.01
N LYS A 44 15.33 28.30 1.75
CA LYS A 44 14.33 27.50 2.49
C LYS A 44 13.84 26.40 1.55
N LYS A 45 13.95 25.13 1.98
CA LYS A 45 13.45 24.01 1.18
C LYS A 45 12.01 24.33 0.81
N LYS A 46 11.73 24.46 -0.49
CA LYS A 46 10.37 24.71 -0.97
C LYS A 46 9.51 23.52 -0.54
N ALA A 47 8.26 23.79 -0.17
CA ALA A 47 7.29 22.75 0.15
C ALA A 47 7.21 21.72 -1.00
N THR A 48 7.01 20.47 -0.62
CA THR A 48 7.03 19.32 -1.52
C THR A 48 5.66 19.04 -2.12
N GLY A 49 4.59 19.46 -1.46
CA GLY A 49 3.21 19.16 -1.85
C GLY A 49 2.62 17.93 -1.15
N PHE A 50 3.38 17.34 -0.22
CA PHE A 50 3.00 16.14 0.56
C PHE A 50 2.98 16.44 2.07
N GLU A 51 3.02 17.70 2.47
CA GLU A 51 2.86 18.09 3.87
C GLU A 51 1.38 18.00 4.31
N GLU A 52 1.11 17.59 5.56
CA GLU A 52 -0.25 17.36 6.11
C GLU A 52 -1.21 18.54 5.95
N TYR A 53 -0.68 19.77 6.00
CA TYR A 53 -1.44 21.02 5.83
C TYR A 53 -1.09 21.73 4.52
N TYR A 54 -0.58 21.00 3.54
CA TYR A 54 -0.30 21.56 2.23
C TYR A 54 -1.62 21.93 1.56
N CYS A 55 -1.82 23.23 1.36
CA CYS A 55 -2.86 23.74 0.47
C CYS A 55 -2.23 24.11 -0.86
N GLU A 56 -2.91 23.76 -1.95
CA GLU A 56 -2.57 24.28 -3.27
C GLU A 56 -2.51 25.80 -3.24
N VAL A 57 -1.59 26.37 -4.03
CA VAL A 57 -1.57 27.81 -4.23
C VAL A 57 -2.91 28.20 -4.89
N PRO A 58 -3.61 29.22 -4.37
CA PRO A 58 -4.86 29.67 -4.97
C PRO A 58 -4.64 29.97 -6.44
N MET A 59 -5.40 29.29 -7.29
CA MET A 59 -5.32 29.46 -8.73
C MET A 59 -5.88 30.83 -9.11
N THR A 60 -5.24 31.50 -10.06
CA THR A 60 -5.79 32.75 -10.58
C THR A 60 -7.05 32.45 -11.40
N PRO A 61 -8.03 33.39 -11.48
CA PRO A 61 -9.23 33.17 -12.29
C PRO A 61 -8.92 32.85 -13.76
N ALA A 62 -7.87 33.46 -14.33
CA ALA A 62 -7.44 33.20 -15.70
C ALA A 62 -6.90 31.77 -15.89
N GLU A 63 -6.10 31.28 -14.95
CA GLU A 63 -5.62 29.89 -14.96
C GLU A 63 -6.78 28.90 -14.78
N TYR A 64 -7.77 29.22 -13.94
CA TYR A 64 -8.96 28.38 -13.75
C TYR A 64 -9.81 28.31 -15.02
N ASP A 65 -10.03 29.45 -15.67
CA ASP A 65 -10.77 29.51 -16.93
C ASP A 65 -10.02 28.74 -18.03
N GLU A 66 -8.70 28.86 -18.11
CA GLU A 66 -7.87 28.08 -19.04
C GLU A 66 -7.98 26.57 -18.77
N GLU A 67 -7.79 26.16 -17.51
CA GLU A 67 -7.89 24.75 -17.12
C GLU A 67 -9.26 24.16 -17.47
N LYS A 68 -10.34 24.89 -17.17
CA LYS A 68 -11.71 24.41 -17.40
C LYS A 68 -12.14 24.44 -18.87
N SER A 69 -11.73 25.47 -19.63
CA SER A 69 -12.23 25.70 -20.99
C SER A 69 -11.33 25.13 -22.08
N VAL A 70 -10.05 24.91 -21.80
CA VAL A 70 -9.05 24.46 -22.78
C VAL A 70 -8.49 23.09 -22.41
N ILE A 71 -7.92 22.95 -21.22
CA ILE A 71 -7.12 21.76 -20.86
C ILE A 71 -8.03 20.58 -20.51
N TYR A 72 -8.96 20.77 -19.58
CA TYR A 72 -9.88 19.75 -19.07
C TYR A 72 -11.30 19.90 -19.61
N ALA A 73 -11.46 20.59 -20.74
CA ALA A 73 -12.76 20.75 -21.38
C ALA A 73 -13.42 19.38 -21.62
N PRO A 74 -14.70 19.16 -21.24
CA PRO A 74 -15.37 17.87 -21.40
C PRO A 74 -15.44 17.34 -22.85
N GLY A 75 -15.29 18.24 -23.82
CA GLY A 75 -15.20 17.88 -25.24
C GLY A 75 -13.85 17.29 -25.67
N ARG A 76 -12.81 17.36 -24.83
CA ARG A 76 -11.52 16.69 -25.10
C ARG A 76 -11.60 15.22 -24.68
N PRO A 77 -10.97 14.32 -25.45
CA PRO A 77 -10.85 12.92 -25.07
C PRO A 77 -10.32 12.77 -23.64
N PHE A 78 -10.91 11.84 -22.88
CA PHE A 78 -10.51 11.54 -21.49
C PHE A 78 -8.99 11.31 -21.37
N VAL A 79 -8.43 10.59 -22.34
CA VAL A 79 -7.02 10.21 -22.43
C VAL A 79 -6.10 11.43 -22.44
N ASP A 80 -6.43 12.43 -23.26
CA ASP A 80 -5.63 13.67 -23.35
C ASP A 80 -5.70 14.48 -22.04
N ARG A 81 -6.90 14.54 -21.44
CA ARG A 81 -7.10 15.24 -20.15
C ARG A 81 -6.30 14.59 -19.02
N MET A 82 -6.30 13.25 -18.96
CA MET A 82 -5.57 12.51 -17.94
C MET A 82 -4.06 12.59 -18.12
N GLU A 83 -3.56 12.48 -19.35
CA GLU A 83 -2.13 12.62 -19.65
C GLU A 83 -1.60 13.99 -19.22
N GLU A 84 -2.27 15.08 -19.61
CA GLU A 84 -1.90 16.44 -19.19
C GLU A 84 -2.01 16.63 -17.67
N CYS A 85 -3.03 16.04 -17.03
CA CYS A 85 -3.16 16.07 -15.57
C CYS A 85 -1.97 15.43 -14.87
N ILE A 86 -1.55 14.24 -15.31
CA ILE A 86 -0.41 13.51 -14.72
C ILE A 86 0.88 14.33 -14.86
N GLN A 87 1.14 14.86 -16.05
CA GLN A 87 2.34 15.67 -16.32
C GLN A 87 2.37 16.93 -15.45
N ARG A 88 1.21 17.61 -15.30
CA ARG A 88 1.08 18.78 -14.44
C ARG A 88 1.24 18.44 -12.96
N PHE A 89 0.67 17.33 -12.52
CA PHE A 89 0.83 16.84 -11.16
C PHE A 89 2.32 16.60 -10.83
N ARG A 90 3.04 15.88 -11.70
CA ARG A 90 4.51 15.71 -11.59
C ARG A 90 5.26 17.03 -11.61
N GLY A 91 4.83 17.98 -12.43
CA GLY A 91 5.44 19.31 -12.53
C GLY A 91 5.21 20.21 -11.32
N ARG A 92 4.10 20.05 -10.61
CA ARG A 92 3.72 20.82 -9.42
C ARG A 92 4.27 20.18 -8.13
N ARG A 93 4.33 18.86 -8.05
CA ARG A 93 4.82 18.11 -6.89
C ARG A 93 6.33 17.90 -6.94
N ARG A 94 6.98 17.97 -5.77
CA ARG A 94 8.38 17.56 -5.63
C ARG A 94 8.42 16.19 -4.97
N MET A 95 8.28 15.16 -5.79
CA MET A 95 8.42 13.77 -5.35
C MET A 95 9.89 13.44 -5.11
N ASP A 96 10.18 12.77 -4.00
CA ASP A 96 11.45 12.08 -3.81
C ASP A 96 11.48 10.79 -4.65
N GLY A 97 12.62 10.08 -4.64
CA GLY A 97 12.78 8.86 -5.44
C GLY A 97 11.76 7.77 -5.09
N GLU A 98 11.40 7.65 -3.82
CA GLU A 98 10.46 6.64 -3.33
C GLU A 98 9.02 6.95 -3.76
N ARG A 99 8.54 8.18 -3.52
CA ARG A 99 7.21 8.63 -3.99
C ARG A 99 7.09 8.57 -5.51
N ASN A 100 8.15 8.92 -6.23
CA ASN A 100 8.13 8.85 -7.68
C ASN A 100 8.02 7.41 -8.18
N LYS A 101 8.74 6.46 -7.54
CA LYS A 101 8.62 5.03 -7.83
C LYS A 101 7.20 4.55 -7.56
N ILE A 102 6.65 4.81 -6.38
CA ILE A 102 5.27 4.44 -6.01
C ILE A 102 4.27 4.97 -7.04
N PHE A 103 4.39 6.23 -7.43
CA PHE A 103 3.48 6.85 -8.39
C PHE A 103 3.60 6.21 -9.78
N SER A 104 4.81 5.97 -10.29
CA SER A 104 5.01 5.26 -11.56
C SER A 104 4.41 3.86 -11.55
N GLU A 105 4.59 3.11 -10.46
CA GLU A 105 4.05 1.76 -10.32
C GLU A 105 2.51 1.75 -10.29
N TYR A 106 1.91 2.75 -9.64
CA TYR A 106 0.45 2.94 -9.65
C TYR A 106 -0.08 3.21 -11.05
N LEU A 107 0.55 4.13 -11.78
CA LEU A 107 0.18 4.45 -13.17
C LEU A 107 0.37 3.24 -14.09
N THR A 108 1.48 2.50 -13.93
CA THR A 108 1.79 1.27 -14.66
C THR A 108 0.72 0.21 -14.43
N LEU A 109 0.27 0.03 -13.19
CA LEU A 109 -0.81 -0.90 -12.88
C LEU A 109 -2.15 -0.46 -13.50
N GLY A 110 -2.39 0.85 -13.57
CA GLY A 110 -3.52 1.45 -14.29
C GLY A 110 -3.39 1.44 -15.82
N GLY A 111 -2.36 0.80 -16.37
CA GLY A 111 -2.16 0.65 -17.82
C GLY A 111 -1.42 1.78 -18.51
N ILE A 112 -0.81 2.71 -17.77
CA ILE A 112 -0.04 3.82 -18.34
C ILE A 112 1.44 3.44 -18.40
N ASP A 113 2.07 3.62 -19.55
CA ASP A 113 3.51 3.35 -19.70
C ASP A 113 4.32 4.49 -19.07
N CYS A 114 5.01 4.20 -17.98
CA CYS A 114 5.92 5.11 -17.30
C CYS A 114 7.40 4.77 -17.53
N SER A 115 7.72 3.94 -18.54
CA SER A 115 9.10 3.56 -18.82
C SER A 115 9.93 4.75 -19.34
N VAL A 116 11.14 4.90 -18.79
CA VAL A 116 12.04 6.00 -19.15
C VAL A 116 12.41 5.87 -20.63
N ARG A 117 12.05 6.86 -21.44
CA ARG A 117 12.40 6.85 -22.86
C ARG A 117 13.89 7.20 -22.99
N GLN A 118 14.70 6.22 -23.41
CA GLN A 118 16.17 6.26 -23.46
C GLN A 118 16.80 7.44 -24.25
N PHE A 119 16.01 8.30 -24.89
CA PHE A 119 16.48 9.44 -25.69
C PHE A 119 15.91 10.81 -25.32
N GLN A 120 15.07 10.92 -24.28
CA GLN A 120 14.40 12.18 -23.90
C GLN A 120 15.04 12.91 -22.70
N SER A 121 16.30 12.62 -22.38
CA SER A 121 17.03 13.42 -21.37
C SER A 121 17.17 14.87 -21.84
N ALA A 122 17.03 15.84 -20.93
CA ALA A 122 17.31 17.25 -21.20
C ALA A 122 18.70 17.48 -21.83
N ASN A 123 19.66 16.60 -21.55
CA ASN A 123 21.01 16.64 -22.11
C ASN A 123 21.08 16.28 -23.61
N ASN A 124 20.02 15.71 -24.18
CA ASN A 124 19.92 15.33 -25.59
C ASN A 124 19.03 16.30 -26.40
N LEU A 125 18.33 17.24 -25.76
CA LEU A 125 17.69 18.35 -26.48
C LEU A 125 18.77 19.33 -26.94
N ALA A 126 18.64 19.85 -28.17
CA ALA A 126 19.52 20.91 -28.67
C ALA A 126 19.40 22.17 -27.79
N ASP A 127 20.53 22.83 -27.49
CA ASP A 127 20.56 24.05 -26.66
C ASP A 127 19.60 25.13 -27.19
N ASP A 128 19.51 25.27 -28.53
CA ASP A 128 18.60 26.21 -29.19
C ASP A 128 17.10 25.92 -28.86
N LEU A 129 16.71 24.66 -28.74
CA LEU A 129 15.35 24.24 -28.37
C LEU A 129 15.05 24.50 -26.88
N LEU A 130 16.07 24.44 -26.02
CA LEU A 130 15.95 24.71 -24.58
C LEU A 130 15.90 26.22 -24.28
N GLU A 131 16.54 27.05 -25.10
CA GLU A 131 16.52 28.51 -24.96
C GLU A 131 15.21 29.13 -25.47
N GLU A 132 14.59 28.56 -26.51
CA GLU A 132 13.32 29.06 -27.09
C GLU A 132 12.07 28.50 -26.39
N SER A 133 12.17 27.34 -25.75
CA SER A 133 10.99 26.67 -25.15
C SER A 133 10.68 27.19 -23.74
N SER A 134 9.39 27.36 -23.44
CA SER A 134 8.97 27.66 -22.07
C SER A 134 9.33 26.52 -21.13
N LYS A 135 9.54 26.80 -19.84
CA LYS A 135 9.78 25.76 -18.83
C LYS A 135 8.66 24.72 -18.73
N SER A 136 7.45 25.03 -19.19
CA SER A 136 6.35 24.07 -19.31
C SER A 136 6.55 23.17 -20.54
N ALA A 137 6.86 23.75 -21.69
CA ALA A 137 7.09 23.03 -22.94
C ALA A 137 8.29 22.06 -22.83
N ILE A 138 9.39 22.47 -22.17
CA ILE A 138 10.55 21.59 -21.92
C ILE A 138 10.14 20.41 -21.03
N ARG A 139 9.24 20.59 -20.06
CA ARG A 139 8.78 19.50 -19.20
C ARG A 139 7.87 18.53 -19.96
N GLU A 140 6.99 19.05 -20.81
CA GLU A 140 6.15 18.22 -21.69
C GLU A 140 7.03 17.39 -22.64
N MET A 141 8.11 17.96 -23.18
CA MET A 141 9.06 17.24 -24.06
C MET A 141 9.86 16.13 -23.36
N ILE A 142 10.02 16.20 -22.03
CA ILE A 142 10.77 15.23 -21.20
C ILE A 142 9.80 14.31 -20.43
N ALA A 143 8.49 14.46 -20.59
CA ALA A 143 7.52 13.66 -19.85
C ALA A 143 7.58 12.18 -20.28
N ASP A 144 7.91 11.30 -19.33
CA ASP A 144 7.91 9.85 -19.55
C ASP A 144 6.47 9.25 -19.49
N ASP A 145 5.49 9.97 -18.92
CA ASP A 145 4.10 9.53 -18.84
C ASP A 145 3.35 9.82 -20.14
N VAL A 146 3.47 8.91 -21.09
CA VAL A 146 2.78 9.00 -22.37
C VAL A 146 1.89 7.79 -22.51
N ILE A 147 0.60 8.03 -22.72
CA ILE A 147 -0.36 6.98 -23.01
C ILE A 147 -0.02 6.43 -24.40
N ASN A 148 0.15 5.12 -24.50
CA ASN A 148 0.68 4.49 -25.71
C ASN A 148 -0.33 4.62 -26.87
N ARG A 149 0.02 5.40 -27.89
CA ARG A 149 -0.77 5.55 -29.13
C ARG A 149 -0.18 4.77 -30.30
N THR A 150 0.96 4.11 -30.11
CA THR A 150 1.83 3.62 -31.19
C THR A 150 1.83 2.11 -31.37
N ALA A 151 0.99 1.35 -30.67
CA ALA A 151 1.03 -0.11 -30.78
C ALA A 151 0.41 -0.61 -32.10
N ASP A 152 1.25 -1.27 -32.92
CA ASP A 152 0.88 -2.15 -34.04
C ASP A 152 0.25 -3.49 -33.56
N SER A 153 0.03 -3.66 -32.25
CA SER A 153 -0.54 -4.88 -31.67
C SER A 153 -1.81 -4.58 -30.88
N THR A 154 -2.83 -5.42 -31.09
CA THR A 154 -4.11 -5.41 -30.37
C THR A 154 -3.96 -5.89 -28.92
N TYR A 155 -2.78 -6.36 -28.52
CA TYR A 155 -2.54 -7.07 -27.25
C TYR A 155 -1.33 -6.49 -26.49
N SER A 156 -1.36 -5.18 -26.19
CA SER A 156 -0.34 -4.55 -25.37
C SER A 156 -0.63 -4.69 -23.88
N ARG A 157 0.42 -4.74 -23.06
CA ARG A 157 0.34 -4.66 -21.59
C ARG A 157 -0.17 -3.30 -21.08
N TYR A 158 -0.16 -2.28 -21.94
CA TYR A 158 -0.58 -0.92 -21.63
C TYR A 158 -1.86 -0.55 -22.39
N PHE A 159 -2.61 0.38 -21.81
CA PHE A 159 -3.80 0.94 -22.42
C PHE A 159 -3.46 1.65 -23.74
N ASN A 160 -4.27 1.40 -24.76
CA ASN A 160 -4.19 2.07 -26.05
C ASN A 160 -5.57 2.58 -26.45
N PRO A 161 -5.76 3.89 -26.66
CA PRO A 161 -7.06 4.47 -27.01
C PRO A 161 -7.63 3.97 -28.35
N ASN A 162 -6.80 3.40 -29.23
CA ASN A 162 -7.27 2.83 -30.50
C ASN A 162 -7.83 1.40 -30.34
N TYR A 163 -7.63 0.76 -29.19
CA TYR A 163 -8.06 -0.61 -28.88
C TYR A 163 -8.57 -0.67 -27.42
N ASP A 164 -9.64 0.08 -27.13
CA ASP A 164 -10.19 0.26 -25.79
C ASP A 164 -11.20 -0.82 -25.35
N ASP A 165 -11.60 -1.74 -26.25
CA ASP A 165 -12.61 -2.80 -26.02
C ASP A 165 -12.39 -3.69 -24.77
N HIS A 166 -11.19 -3.71 -24.20
CA HIS A 166 -10.82 -4.53 -23.04
C HIS A 166 -10.41 -3.71 -21.81
N TRP A 167 -10.61 -2.39 -21.86
CA TRP A 167 -10.23 -1.48 -20.80
C TRP A 167 -11.44 -0.68 -20.31
N GLU A 168 -11.55 -0.57 -19.00
CA GLU A 168 -12.51 0.30 -18.33
C GLU A 168 -11.77 1.27 -17.41
N VAL A 169 -12.33 2.47 -17.27
CA VAL A 169 -11.81 3.46 -16.32
C VAL A 169 -12.40 3.14 -14.95
N ASP A 170 -11.57 2.62 -14.05
CA ASP A 170 -11.95 2.27 -12.67
C ASP A 170 -10.87 2.75 -11.68
N PHE A 171 -11.01 3.98 -11.19
CA PHE A 171 -10.11 4.55 -10.19
C PHE A 171 -10.18 3.78 -8.87
N THR A 172 -11.38 3.36 -8.45
CA THR A 172 -11.56 2.64 -7.18
C THR A 172 -10.89 1.27 -7.25
N GLY A 173 -11.10 0.52 -8.32
CA GLY A 173 -10.49 -0.80 -8.54
C GLY A 173 -8.98 -0.72 -8.63
N VAL A 174 -8.43 0.25 -9.38
CA VAL A 174 -6.96 0.43 -9.48
C VAL A 174 -6.36 0.82 -8.13
N ALA A 175 -6.93 1.79 -7.41
CA ALA A 175 -6.45 2.16 -6.06
C ALA A 175 -6.56 0.99 -5.06
N SER A 176 -7.67 0.26 -5.12
CA SER A 176 -7.94 -0.92 -4.29
C SER A 176 -6.93 -2.03 -4.55
N GLY A 177 -6.72 -2.43 -5.80
CA GLY A 177 -5.75 -3.47 -6.16
C GLY A 177 -4.32 -3.06 -5.85
N PHE A 178 -3.97 -1.80 -6.14
CA PHE A 178 -2.65 -1.28 -5.82
C PHE A 178 -2.35 -1.37 -4.32
N LEU A 179 -3.22 -0.84 -3.46
CA LEU A 179 -2.99 -0.77 -2.02
C LEU A 179 -3.20 -2.10 -1.29
N SER A 180 -4.09 -2.97 -1.79
CA SER A 180 -4.43 -4.23 -1.12
C SER A 180 -3.61 -5.43 -1.59
N SER A 181 -2.97 -5.35 -2.77
CA SER A 181 -2.23 -6.47 -3.34
C SER A 181 -0.89 -6.08 -3.92
N TYR A 182 -0.83 -5.10 -4.82
CA TYR A 182 0.41 -4.73 -5.51
C TYR A 182 1.51 -4.27 -4.55
N VAL A 183 1.20 -3.29 -3.69
CA VAL A 183 2.13 -2.74 -2.70
C VAL A 183 2.70 -3.86 -1.83
N LEU A 184 1.84 -4.72 -1.29
CA LEU A 184 2.24 -5.82 -0.41
C LEU A 184 3.21 -6.81 -1.07
N ARG A 185 3.08 -7.03 -2.39
CA ARG A 185 3.91 -7.97 -3.14
C ARG A 185 5.18 -7.36 -3.72
N GLN A 186 5.12 -6.11 -4.18
CA GLN A 186 6.18 -5.51 -4.99
C GLN A 186 6.98 -4.42 -4.27
N LEU A 187 6.38 -3.74 -3.30
CA LEU A 187 7.00 -2.58 -2.63
C LEU A 187 7.35 -2.84 -1.17
N GLY A 188 6.50 -3.56 -0.45
CA GLY A 188 6.70 -3.88 0.97
C GLY A 188 5.38 -4.12 1.69
N ASN A 189 5.42 -4.89 2.77
CA ASN A 189 4.25 -5.23 3.59
C ASN A 189 4.17 -4.45 4.90
N ASP A 190 5.03 -3.46 5.11
CA ASP A 190 5.00 -2.64 6.30
C ASP A 190 3.98 -1.49 6.19
N ILE A 191 3.45 -1.08 7.33
CA ILE A 191 2.42 -0.03 7.42
C ILE A 191 2.95 1.31 6.90
N ALA A 192 4.26 1.59 7.02
CA ALA A 192 4.81 2.85 6.56
C ALA A 192 4.78 2.94 5.02
N THR A 193 5.14 1.87 4.32
CA THR A 193 5.04 1.79 2.86
C THR A 193 3.58 1.84 2.38
N ILE A 194 2.65 1.17 3.05
CA ILE A 194 1.21 1.28 2.72
C ILE A 194 0.71 2.72 2.93
N ALA A 195 1.08 3.35 4.04
CA ALA A 195 0.69 4.73 4.34
C ALA A 195 1.28 5.73 3.34
N LEU A 196 2.56 5.59 2.99
CA LEU A 196 3.21 6.40 1.97
C LEU A 196 2.55 6.22 0.60
N SER A 197 2.22 4.97 0.24
CA SER A 197 1.54 4.65 -1.02
C SER A 197 0.15 5.28 -1.08
N ALA A 198 -0.62 5.16 0.00
CA ALA A 198 -1.95 5.74 0.11
C ALA A 198 -1.91 7.28 0.08
N ASP A 199 -0.91 7.90 0.71
CA ASP A 199 -0.70 9.36 0.67
C ASP A 199 -0.40 9.85 -0.75
N VAL A 200 0.51 9.17 -1.45
CA VAL A 200 0.88 9.54 -2.83
C VAL A 200 -0.33 9.47 -3.77
N ILE A 201 -1.06 8.35 -3.73
CA ILE A 201 -2.23 8.15 -4.60
C ILE A 201 -3.37 9.07 -4.19
N GLY A 202 -3.65 9.19 -2.90
CA GLY A 202 -4.70 10.09 -2.40
C GLY A 202 -4.44 11.55 -2.76
N ASN A 203 -3.18 12.00 -2.73
CA ASN A 203 -2.80 13.35 -3.16
C ASN A 203 -3.06 13.56 -4.65
N PHE A 204 -2.73 12.57 -5.49
CA PHE A 204 -3.03 12.61 -6.93
C PHE A 204 -4.53 12.62 -7.20
N LEU A 205 -5.31 11.73 -6.58
CA LEU A 205 -6.76 11.66 -6.80
C LEU A 205 -7.48 12.93 -6.34
N ARG A 206 -7.05 13.53 -5.22
CA ARG A 206 -7.56 14.84 -4.78
C ARG A 206 -7.21 15.94 -5.77
N TYR A 207 -6.02 15.90 -6.37
CA TYR A 207 -5.64 16.81 -7.44
C TYR A 207 -6.56 16.64 -8.67
N VAL A 208 -6.78 15.39 -9.14
CA VAL A 208 -7.72 15.09 -10.23
C VAL A 208 -9.11 15.66 -9.94
N SER A 209 -9.62 15.46 -8.73
CA SER A 209 -10.93 15.97 -8.31
C SER A 209 -10.97 17.50 -8.18
N GLN A 210 -9.92 18.13 -7.66
CA GLN A 210 -9.87 19.58 -7.46
C GLN A 210 -9.85 20.35 -8.78
N HIS A 211 -9.23 19.76 -9.81
CA HIS A 211 -9.07 20.36 -11.12
C HIS A 211 -10.20 19.99 -12.11
N ASP A 212 -11.25 19.30 -11.66
CA ASP A 212 -12.36 18.83 -12.50
C ASP A 212 -11.88 18.13 -13.78
N VAL A 213 -10.84 17.30 -13.68
CA VAL A 213 -10.17 16.70 -14.85
C VAL A 213 -11.12 15.79 -15.62
N CYS A 214 -11.89 14.98 -14.90
CA CYS A 214 -12.86 14.04 -15.44
C CYS A 214 -14.13 13.95 -14.56
N PRO A 215 -15.00 14.97 -14.61
CA PRO A 215 -16.20 15.03 -13.78
C PRO A 215 -17.17 13.87 -14.01
N GLU A 216 -17.11 13.22 -15.17
CA GLU A 216 -17.87 12.01 -15.48
C GLU A 216 -17.54 10.82 -14.57
N TYR A 217 -16.36 10.81 -13.93
CA TYR A 217 -15.91 9.78 -12.98
C TYR A 217 -15.81 10.29 -11.54
N ALA A 218 -16.42 11.44 -11.21
CA ALA A 218 -16.27 12.06 -9.90
C ALA A 218 -16.70 11.16 -8.73
N GLU A 219 -17.76 10.35 -8.89
CA GLU A 219 -18.19 9.41 -7.84
C GLU A 219 -17.11 8.34 -7.58
N ASP A 220 -16.52 7.81 -8.64
CA ASP A 220 -15.51 6.78 -8.58
C ASP A 220 -14.19 7.31 -7.99
N ILE A 221 -13.77 8.52 -8.39
CA ILE A 221 -12.61 9.20 -7.79
C ILE A 221 -12.80 9.40 -6.28
N ASN A 222 -14.01 9.79 -5.84
CA ASN A 222 -14.30 9.96 -4.42
C ASN A 222 -14.22 8.63 -3.65
N LYS A 223 -14.69 7.53 -4.23
CA LYS A 223 -14.54 6.19 -3.64
C LYS A 223 -13.07 5.78 -3.58
N ALA A 224 -12.28 6.03 -4.63
CA ALA A 224 -10.84 5.78 -4.63
C ALA A 224 -10.10 6.59 -3.54
N ILE A 225 -10.47 7.86 -3.32
CA ILE A 225 -9.94 8.68 -2.21
C ILE A 225 -10.28 8.05 -0.85
N GLN A 226 -11.51 7.57 -0.66
CA GLN A 226 -11.90 6.88 0.58
C GLN A 226 -11.09 5.60 0.81
N VAL A 227 -10.76 4.86 -0.25
CA VAL A 227 -9.85 3.70 -0.17
C VAL A 227 -8.48 4.14 0.36
N CYS A 228 -7.87 5.18 -0.22
CA CYS A 228 -6.60 5.73 0.27
C CYS A 228 -6.67 6.18 1.75
N GLU A 229 -7.78 6.76 2.18
CA GLU A 229 -7.96 7.19 3.58
C GLU A 229 -8.18 6.02 4.56
N SER A 230 -8.74 4.91 4.09
CA SER A 230 -8.98 3.71 4.88
C SER A 230 -7.77 2.79 4.98
N ALA A 231 -6.93 2.74 3.93
CA ALA A 231 -5.87 1.75 3.79
C ALA A 231 -4.86 1.72 4.96
N PRO A 232 -4.32 2.85 5.45
CA PRO A 232 -3.37 2.81 6.57
C PRO A 232 -4.03 2.31 7.87
N ARG A 233 -5.31 2.67 8.06
CA ARG A 233 -6.09 2.31 9.25
C ARG A 233 -6.40 0.82 9.27
N GLU A 234 -6.86 0.28 8.14
CA GLU A 234 -7.13 -1.16 8.02
C GLU A 234 -5.84 -1.98 8.05
N ALA A 235 -4.73 -1.49 7.48
CA ALA A 235 -3.44 -2.16 7.59
C ALA A 235 -2.97 -2.29 9.05
N GLN A 236 -3.15 -1.25 9.86
CA GLN A 236 -2.90 -1.32 11.29
C GLN A 236 -3.85 -2.28 12.00
N ALA A 237 -5.15 -2.22 11.69
CA ALA A 237 -6.14 -3.14 12.24
C ALA A 237 -5.80 -4.60 11.93
N ILE A 238 -5.37 -4.92 10.71
CA ILE A 238 -4.91 -6.26 10.30
C ILE A 238 -3.70 -6.67 11.13
N ARG A 239 -2.70 -5.80 11.29
CA ARG A 239 -1.51 -6.09 12.10
C ARG A 239 -1.87 -6.35 13.57
N ASP A 240 -2.79 -5.57 14.12
CA ASP A 240 -3.26 -5.73 15.50
C ASP A 240 -3.99 -7.08 15.67
N ILE A 241 -4.82 -7.47 14.69
CA ILE A 241 -5.47 -8.79 14.68
C ILE A 241 -4.43 -9.90 14.57
N ASP A 242 -3.49 -9.83 13.61
CA ASP A 242 -2.46 -10.84 13.41
C ASP A 242 -1.59 -11.06 14.65
N GLY A 243 -1.32 -10.00 15.43
CA GLY A 243 -0.60 -10.09 16.70
C GLY A 243 -1.36 -10.81 17.82
N GLU A 244 -2.69 -10.95 17.69
CA GLU A 244 -3.55 -11.62 18.66
C GLU A 244 -4.00 -13.03 18.20
N LEU A 245 -3.66 -13.43 16.97
CA LEU A 245 -4.01 -14.74 16.43
C LEU A 245 -2.96 -15.81 16.72
N PRO A 246 -3.38 -17.06 17.01
CA PRO A 246 -4.75 -17.51 17.22
C PRO A 246 -5.32 -16.99 18.55
N SER A 247 -6.59 -16.56 18.52
CA SER A 247 -7.22 -15.98 19.72
C SER A 247 -7.28 -16.99 20.87
N LYS A 248 -7.24 -16.52 22.11
CA LYS A 248 -7.23 -17.39 23.31
C LYS A 248 -8.52 -18.18 23.44
N PHE A 249 -9.65 -17.60 23.07
CA PHE A 249 -10.98 -18.21 23.00
C PHE A 249 -11.00 -19.34 21.97
N CYS A 250 -10.58 -19.05 20.73
CA CYS A 250 -10.53 -20.04 19.66
C CYS A 250 -9.58 -21.20 20.03
N THR A 251 -8.44 -20.86 20.63
CA THR A 251 -7.46 -21.83 21.13
C THR A 251 -8.05 -22.70 22.24
N ALA A 252 -8.80 -22.13 23.19
CA ALA A 252 -9.45 -22.89 24.25
C ALA A 252 -10.50 -23.87 23.71
N LEU A 253 -11.29 -23.48 22.70
CA LEU A 253 -12.24 -24.36 22.02
C LEU A 253 -11.54 -25.49 21.26
N ARG A 254 -10.42 -25.18 20.59
CA ARG A 254 -9.57 -26.18 19.93
C ARG A 254 -9.01 -27.18 20.93
N ILE A 255 -8.55 -26.76 22.11
CA ILE A 255 -8.03 -27.68 23.13
C ILE A 255 -9.14 -28.56 23.71
N LEU A 256 -10.33 -27.99 23.97
CA LEU A 256 -11.45 -28.73 24.55
C LEU A 256 -11.93 -29.88 23.65
N LYS A 257 -11.89 -29.70 22.33
CA LYS A 257 -12.49 -30.65 21.36
C LYS A 257 -11.54 -31.18 20.29
N GLY A 258 -10.29 -30.74 20.28
CA GLY A 258 -9.27 -31.22 19.36
C GLY A 258 -8.95 -32.68 19.63
N LYS A 259 -9.12 -33.53 18.61
CA LYS A 259 -8.73 -34.95 18.63
C LYS A 259 -7.34 -35.19 18.02
N ASP A 260 -6.70 -34.18 17.44
CA ASP A 260 -5.49 -34.35 16.64
C ASP A 260 -4.22 -34.36 17.50
N ASP A 261 -3.55 -35.52 17.56
CA ASP A 261 -2.25 -35.69 18.22
C ASP A 261 -1.13 -34.81 17.63
N LYS A 262 -1.28 -34.34 16.39
CA LYS A 262 -0.32 -33.44 15.71
C LYS A 262 -0.38 -31.99 16.20
N ASP A 263 -1.46 -31.60 16.87
CA ASP A 263 -1.60 -30.27 17.48
C ASP A 263 -0.84 -30.18 18.82
N LYS A 264 -0.35 -31.30 19.36
CA LYS A 264 0.44 -31.34 20.60
C LYS A 264 1.81 -30.69 20.47
N ASP A 265 2.41 -30.66 19.28
CA ASP A 265 3.70 -29.98 19.07
C ASP A 265 3.55 -28.44 19.06
N GLN A 266 2.38 -27.92 18.66
CA GLN A 266 2.04 -26.49 18.84
C GLN A 266 1.63 -26.14 20.28
N MET A 267 1.50 -27.14 21.18
CA MET A 267 1.23 -26.92 22.60
C MET A 267 2.48 -26.49 23.39
N ALA A 268 3.67 -26.47 22.77
CA ALA A 268 4.90 -26.02 23.45
C ALA A 268 4.86 -24.53 23.85
N ASP A 269 4.12 -23.70 23.10
CA ASP A 269 4.01 -22.25 23.34
C ASP A 269 2.80 -21.85 24.20
N LEU A 270 1.84 -22.76 24.40
CA LEU A 270 0.86 -22.60 25.45
C LEU A 270 1.51 -23.09 26.74
N PRO A 271 1.42 -22.35 27.86
CA PRO A 271 1.89 -22.87 29.13
C PRO A 271 0.99 -24.06 29.45
N THR A 272 1.37 -25.29 29.12
CA THR A 272 0.51 -26.49 29.27
C THR A 272 1.18 -27.57 30.12
N THR A 273 2.38 -27.30 30.62
CA THR A 273 3.15 -28.25 31.44
C THR A 273 2.84 -28.22 32.95
N THR A 274 1.85 -27.42 33.43
CA THR A 274 1.47 -27.41 34.86
C THR A 274 -0.05 -27.44 35.10
N PRO A 275 -0.53 -28.05 36.21
CA PRO A 275 -1.96 -28.10 36.59
C PRO A 275 -2.65 -26.73 36.71
N ARG A 276 -1.89 -25.65 36.94
CA ARG A 276 -2.38 -24.27 36.97
C ARG A 276 -2.98 -23.82 35.63
N ASN A 277 -2.57 -24.49 34.54
CA ASN A 277 -2.97 -24.17 33.18
C ASN A 277 -4.29 -24.83 32.76
N TRP A 278 -4.66 -25.95 33.39
CA TRP A 278 -5.97 -26.57 33.22
C TRP A 278 -7.09 -25.71 33.83
N ASN A 279 -6.84 -25.07 34.98
CA ASN A 279 -7.79 -24.13 35.58
C ASN A 279 -7.94 -22.87 34.72
N HIS A 280 -6.85 -22.39 34.09
CA HIS A 280 -6.94 -21.29 33.13
C HIS A 280 -7.76 -21.68 31.89
N LEU A 281 -7.53 -22.88 31.35
CA LEU A 281 -8.32 -23.44 30.25
C LEU A 281 -9.80 -23.57 30.62
N ILE A 282 -10.10 -24.14 31.79
CA ILE A 282 -11.48 -24.30 32.28
C ILE A 282 -12.12 -22.93 32.51
N ASN A 283 -11.40 -21.92 33.01
CA ASN A 283 -11.93 -20.57 33.18
C ASN A 283 -12.13 -19.84 31.86
N MET A 284 -11.21 -20.01 30.89
CA MET A 284 -11.39 -19.53 29.52
C MET A 284 -12.63 -20.18 28.89
N ILE A 285 -12.80 -21.50 29.06
CA ILE A 285 -13.97 -22.25 28.58
C ILE A 285 -15.24 -21.88 29.36
N THR A 286 -15.17 -21.56 30.64
CA THR A 286 -16.32 -21.17 31.49
C THR A 286 -16.77 -19.74 31.17
N ALA A 287 -15.82 -18.83 30.92
CA ALA A 287 -16.10 -17.49 30.43
C ALA A 287 -16.61 -17.55 28.98
N ALA A 288 -15.91 -18.26 28.09
CA ALA A 288 -16.32 -18.51 26.71
C ALA A 288 -17.72 -19.11 26.64
N SER A 289 -17.96 -20.17 27.41
CA SER A 289 -19.29 -20.71 27.55
C SER A 289 -20.22 -19.63 28.07
N SER A 290 -19.95 -18.83 29.10
CA SER A 290 -20.88 -17.76 29.53
C SER A 290 -21.37 -16.82 28.40
N PHE A 291 -20.59 -16.67 27.31
CA PHE A 291 -20.99 -15.95 26.09
C PHE A 291 -21.73 -16.81 25.04
N ILE A 292 -21.37 -18.10 24.92
CA ILE A 292 -21.97 -19.07 23.98
C ILE A 292 -23.15 -19.82 24.64
N LEU A 293 -23.27 -19.78 25.97
CA LEU A 293 -24.21 -20.51 26.84
C LEU A 293 -25.66 -20.21 26.43
N PRO A 294 -26.06 -18.97 26.10
CA PRO A 294 -27.41 -18.73 25.58
C PRO A 294 -27.73 -19.48 24.28
N GLU A 295 -26.73 -19.81 23.46
CA GLU A 295 -26.88 -20.63 22.24
C GLU A 295 -26.72 -22.13 22.52
N LEU A 296 -25.94 -22.50 23.53
CA LEU A 296 -25.68 -23.90 23.93
C LEU A 296 -26.71 -24.46 24.93
N TYR A 297 -27.44 -23.61 25.66
CA TYR A 297 -28.32 -23.97 26.76
C TYR A 297 -29.65 -23.24 26.62
N TRP A 298 -30.62 -23.90 25.98
CA TRP A 298 -32.00 -23.43 25.94
C TRP A 298 -32.86 -23.96 27.11
N SER A 299 -32.37 -24.95 27.87
CA SER A 299 -33.06 -25.43 29.08
C SER A 299 -32.08 -25.83 30.18
N GLU A 300 -32.50 -25.69 31.44
CA GLU A 300 -31.76 -26.06 32.64
C GLU A 300 -31.42 -27.57 32.72
N TYR A 301 -31.89 -28.39 31.77
CA TYR A 301 -31.93 -29.85 31.90
C TYR A 301 -31.24 -30.66 30.80
N GLU A 302 -30.80 -30.07 29.68
CA GLU A 302 -30.11 -30.82 28.61
C GLU A 302 -28.72 -30.24 28.32
N ARG A 303 -27.68 -30.84 28.94
CA ARG A 303 -26.30 -30.67 28.48
C ARG A 303 -26.14 -31.47 27.19
N GLN A 304 -26.30 -30.84 26.04
CA GLN A 304 -26.03 -31.50 24.77
C GLN A 304 -24.51 -31.57 24.57
N GLU A 305 -23.96 -32.79 24.49
CA GLU A 305 -22.56 -32.97 24.17
C GLU A 305 -22.33 -32.61 22.70
N TRP A 306 -21.47 -31.62 22.46
CA TRP A 306 -21.14 -31.20 21.10
C TRP A 306 -19.80 -31.78 20.63
N THR A 307 -19.74 -32.18 19.37
CA THR A 307 -18.56 -32.73 18.70
C THR A 307 -18.35 -32.02 17.37
N VAL A 308 -17.10 -31.89 16.96
CA VAL A 308 -16.76 -31.42 15.61
C VAL A 308 -17.14 -32.51 14.60
N ILE A 309 -18.02 -32.17 13.65
CA ILE A 309 -18.41 -33.04 12.53
C ILE A 309 -17.49 -32.79 11.34
N ASP A 310 -17.17 -31.53 11.08
CA ASP A 310 -16.46 -31.12 9.88
C ASP A 310 -15.42 -30.03 10.18
N THR A 311 -14.33 -30.01 9.42
CA THR A 311 -13.28 -29.00 9.50
C THR A 311 -12.86 -28.62 8.08
N SER A 312 -13.15 -27.40 7.70
CA SER A 312 -13.00 -26.93 6.32
C SER A 312 -12.40 -25.53 6.25
N THR A 313 -11.54 -25.30 5.24
CA THR A 313 -10.94 -23.98 4.98
C THR A 313 -11.75 -23.22 3.95
N HIS A 314 -12.25 -22.05 4.34
CA HIS A 314 -13.04 -21.18 3.46
C HIS A 314 -12.67 -19.71 3.67
N THR A 315 -12.92 -18.89 2.65
CA THR A 315 -12.84 -17.43 2.77
C THR A 315 -14.21 -16.86 3.11
N TRP A 316 -14.22 -15.92 4.04
CA TRP A 316 -15.41 -15.31 4.60
C TRP A 316 -15.29 -13.79 4.51
N GLU A 317 -16.34 -13.12 4.08
CA GLU A 317 -16.45 -11.67 4.08
C GLU A 317 -17.24 -11.22 5.30
N VAL A 318 -16.66 -10.34 6.12
CA VAL A 318 -17.33 -9.77 7.29
C VAL A 318 -18.48 -8.88 6.83
N THR A 319 -19.68 -9.12 7.33
CA THR A 319 -20.87 -8.31 7.04
C THR A 319 -21.19 -7.35 8.19
N LYS A 320 -20.99 -7.79 9.42
CA LYS A 320 -21.36 -7.04 10.63
C LYS A 320 -20.52 -7.46 11.83
N THR A 321 -20.29 -6.52 12.75
CA THR A 321 -19.66 -6.79 14.05
C THR A 321 -20.57 -6.36 15.21
N ILE A 322 -20.45 -7.04 16.34
CA ILE A 322 -21.16 -6.76 17.60
C ILE A 322 -20.13 -6.85 18.73
N LEU A 323 -19.87 -5.71 19.39
CA LEU A 323 -19.02 -5.66 20.58
C LEU A 323 -19.78 -6.22 21.82
N PRO A 324 -19.06 -6.74 22.83
CA PRO A 324 -19.68 -7.15 24.08
C PRO A 324 -20.34 -5.97 24.79
N ASP A 325 -21.55 -6.21 25.31
CA ASP A 325 -22.28 -5.27 26.14
C ASP A 325 -21.68 -5.15 27.56
N ASP A 326 -22.19 -4.20 28.34
CA ASP A 326 -21.70 -3.93 29.70
C ASP A 326 -21.98 -5.10 30.66
N GLU A 327 -23.03 -5.89 30.41
CA GLU A 327 -23.37 -7.07 31.21
C GLU A 327 -22.33 -8.18 31.00
N ALA A 328 -21.99 -8.45 29.75
CA ALA A 328 -20.91 -9.33 29.32
C ALA A 328 -19.57 -8.96 29.97
N ARG A 329 -19.19 -7.68 29.89
CA ARG A 329 -17.97 -7.16 30.53
C ARG A 329 -18.00 -7.36 32.04
N THR A 330 -19.13 -7.08 32.69
CA THR A 330 -19.31 -7.23 34.14
C THR A 330 -19.21 -8.70 34.58
N LYS A 331 -19.77 -9.64 33.81
CA LYS A 331 -19.64 -11.08 34.06
C LYS A 331 -18.17 -11.52 34.00
N VAL A 332 -17.45 -11.11 32.96
CA VAL A 332 -16.01 -11.44 32.81
C VAL A 332 -15.19 -10.82 33.92
N ASN A 333 -15.45 -9.56 34.28
CA ASN A 333 -14.78 -8.90 35.39
C ASN A 333 -15.03 -9.63 36.72
N THR A 334 -16.24 -10.11 36.95
CA THR A 334 -16.57 -10.95 38.11
C THR A 334 -15.74 -12.24 38.11
N ILE A 335 -15.69 -12.97 36.99
CA ILE A 335 -14.90 -14.20 36.85
C ILE A 335 -13.41 -13.93 37.11
N ASN A 336 -12.86 -12.85 36.53
CA ASN A 336 -11.47 -12.45 36.72
C ASN A 336 -11.18 -12.04 38.18
N ASN A 337 -12.12 -11.38 38.85
CA ASN A 337 -11.99 -11.00 40.26
C ASN A 337 -11.99 -12.20 41.22
N PHE A 338 -12.72 -13.28 40.88
CA PHE A 338 -12.67 -14.54 41.62
C PHE A 338 -11.41 -15.35 41.32
N ASN A 339 -10.84 -15.21 40.11
CA ASN A 339 -9.70 -16.00 39.63
C ASN A 339 -8.42 -15.18 39.48
N ARG A 340 -8.06 -14.37 40.49
CA ARG A 340 -6.90 -13.45 40.43
C ARG A 340 -5.54 -14.15 40.21
N ASP A 341 -5.44 -15.43 40.56
CA ASP A 341 -4.22 -16.22 40.42
C ASP A 341 -3.98 -16.75 39.00
N LEU A 342 -4.90 -16.46 38.08
CA LEU A 342 -4.89 -16.92 36.69
C LEU A 342 -4.90 -15.72 35.73
N PRO A 343 -4.38 -15.88 34.50
CA PRO A 343 -4.45 -14.82 33.51
C PRO A 343 -5.90 -14.40 33.24
N PRO A 344 -6.17 -13.10 33.08
CA PRO A 344 -7.53 -12.60 32.90
C PRO A 344 -8.10 -13.06 31.56
N VAL A 345 -9.37 -13.44 31.58
CA VAL A 345 -10.15 -13.71 30.37
C VAL A 345 -10.63 -12.39 29.78
N GLN A 346 -10.68 -12.31 28.45
CA GLN A 346 -11.22 -11.16 27.74
C GLN A 346 -12.71 -11.37 27.41
N PRO A 347 -13.51 -10.30 27.40
CA PRO A 347 -14.88 -10.38 26.91
C PRO A 347 -14.90 -10.70 25.41
N CYS A 348 -15.91 -11.46 24.98
CA CYS A 348 -16.08 -11.85 23.59
C CYS A 348 -17.21 -11.07 22.94
N GLY A 349 -16.96 -10.56 21.74
CA GLY A 349 -17.98 -10.07 20.83
C GLY A 349 -18.40 -11.14 19.83
N ALA A 350 -19.08 -10.71 18.78
CA ALA A 350 -19.36 -11.54 17.63
C ALA A 350 -19.17 -10.76 16.34
N PHE A 351 -18.84 -11.48 15.27
CA PHE A 351 -18.96 -10.95 13.91
C PHE A 351 -19.74 -11.92 13.04
N PHE A 352 -20.36 -11.37 12.01
CA PHE A 352 -21.14 -12.09 11.03
C PHE A 352 -20.38 -12.08 9.72
N ALA A 353 -20.41 -13.20 9.01
CA ALA A 353 -19.72 -13.30 7.73
C ALA A 353 -20.44 -14.22 6.75
N CYS A 354 -20.32 -13.88 5.47
CA CYS A 354 -20.79 -14.70 4.35
C CYS A 354 -19.61 -15.38 3.67
N ARG A 355 -19.80 -16.62 3.23
CA ARG A 355 -18.76 -17.34 2.49
C ARG A 355 -18.57 -16.69 1.13
N ILE A 356 -17.31 -16.44 0.74
CA ILE A 356 -16.93 -15.88 -0.56
C ILE A 356 -15.78 -16.67 -1.20
N SER A 357 -15.63 -16.53 -2.51
CA SER A 357 -14.49 -17.04 -3.26
C SER A 357 -13.73 -15.84 -3.80
N ILE A 358 -12.43 -15.80 -3.51
CA ILE A 358 -11.53 -14.83 -4.08
C ILE A 358 -10.86 -15.52 -5.26
N ARG A 359 -11.00 -14.95 -6.46
CA ARG A 359 -10.18 -15.34 -7.61
C ARG A 359 -8.87 -14.60 -7.46
N ASP A 360 -7.82 -15.28 -7.00
CA ASP A 360 -6.47 -14.79 -7.24
C ASP A 360 -5.98 -15.44 -8.54
N GLY A 361 -5.27 -14.68 -9.39
CA GLY A 361 -4.92 -15.13 -10.74
C GLY A 361 -3.95 -16.31 -10.80
N TRP A 362 -3.70 -17.01 -9.68
CA TRP A 362 -2.80 -18.15 -9.53
C TRP A 362 -3.54 -19.48 -9.28
N ASP A 363 -4.87 -19.44 -9.18
CA ASP A 363 -5.71 -20.64 -9.08
C ASP A 363 -5.64 -21.46 -10.39
N THR A 364 -4.71 -22.43 -10.43
CA THR A 364 -4.53 -23.40 -11.52
C THR A 364 -5.60 -24.50 -11.51
N MET A 365 -6.43 -24.56 -10.47
CA MET A 365 -7.54 -25.50 -10.41
C MET A 365 -8.79 -24.87 -11.01
N PHE A 366 -9.42 -25.61 -11.91
CA PHE A 366 -10.81 -25.42 -12.32
C PHE A 366 -11.66 -25.57 -11.06
N ILE A 367 -11.85 -24.50 -10.29
CA ILE A 367 -12.83 -24.45 -9.22
C ILE A 367 -14.17 -24.45 -9.95
N PRO A 368 -15.00 -25.51 -9.85
CA PRO A 368 -16.32 -25.48 -10.45
C PRO A 368 -17.01 -24.21 -9.98
N ASP A 369 -17.65 -23.52 -10.92
CA ASP A 369 -18.44 -22.34 -10.62
C ASP A 369 -19.24 -22.52 -9.34
N CYS A 370 -19.36 -21.42 -8.62
CA CYS A 370 -20.30 -21.15 -7.56
C CYS A 370 -20.00 -21.77 -6.17
N ILE A 371 -19.64 -20.87 -5.25
CA ILE A 371 -20.51 -20.74 -4.07
C ILE A 371 -21.91 -20.56 -4.65
N ARG A 372 -22.71 -21.64 -4.62
CA ARG A 372 -24.11 -21.59 -5.05
C ARG A 372 -24.74 -20.36 -4.40
N GLU A 373 -25.55 -19.59 -5.10
CA GLU A 373 -26.22 -18.41 -4.53
C GLU A 373 -26.95 -18.70 -3.20
N HIS A 374 -27.27 -19.99 -2.97
CA HIS A 374 -27.83 -20.54 -1.73
C HIS A 374 -26.88 -20.64 -0.52
N ASP A 375 -25.56 -20.52 -0.67
CA ASP A 375 -24.56 -20.59 0.42
C ASP A 375 -24.16 -19.20 0.97
N LYS A 376 -24.84 -18.12 0.55
CA LYS A 376 -24.74 -16.79 1.17
C LYS A 376 -25.44 -16.72 2.53
N SER A 377 -25.53 -17.82 3.26
CA SER A 377 -26.02 -17.81 4.63
C SER A 377 -25.01 -17.04 5.48
N GLU A 378 -25.48 -15.96 6.09
CA GLU A 378 -24.69 -15.22 7.07
C GLU A 378 -24.48 -16.10 8.32
N VAL A 379 -23.22 -16.20 8.75
CA VAL A 379 -22.81 -17.07 9.87
C VAL A 379 -22.22 -16.22 10.96
N ARG A 380 -22.61 -16.49 12.21
CA ARG A 380 -22.07 -15.85 13.40
C ARG A 380 -20.81 -16.56 13.87
N PHE A 381 -19.77 -15.79 14.16
CA PHE A 381 -18.55 -16.22 14.82
C PHE A 381 -18.36 -15.42 16.12
N VAL A 382 -17.94 -16.09 17.18
CA VAL A 382 -17.62 -15.48 18.47
C VAL A 382 -16.11 -15.40 18.62
N ILE A 383 -15.60 -14.23 19.00
CA ILE A 383 -14.17 -13.97 19.20
C ILE A 383 -13.98 -12.78 20.16
N GLU A 384 -12.80 -12.64 20.73
CA GLU A 384 -12.48 -11.61 21.73
C GLU A 384 -12.72 -10.19 21.22
N GLU A 385 -13.15 -9.31 22.12
CA GLU A 385 -13.38 -7.88 21.86
C GLU A 385 -12.16 -7.21 21.21
N SER A 386 -10.96 -7.60 21.66
CA SER A 386 -9.71 -7.05 21.16
C SER A 386 -9.49 -7.32 19.68
N ILE A 387 -10.05 -8.41 19.14
CA ILE A 387 -10.06 -8.72 17.70
C ILE A 387 -11.30 -8.11 17.02
N VAL A 388 -12.50 -8.29 17.59
CA VAL A 388 -13.77 -7.82 16.97
C VAL A 388 -13.76 -6.33 16.70
N LYS A 389 -13.16 -5.51 17.58
CA LYS A 389 -13.09 -4.05 17.42
C LYS A 389 -12.31 -3.60 16.19
N HIS A 390 -11.45 -4.47 15.66
CA HIS A 390 -10.61 -4.20 14.48
C HIS A 390 -11.20 -4.77 13.19
N LEU A 391 -12.22 -5.64 13.28
CA LEU A 391 -12.92 -6.18 12.10
C LEU A 391 -13.88 -5.14 11.53
N THR A 392 -13.70 -4.78 10.25
CA THR A 392 -14.60 -3.92 9.51
C THR A 392 -15.42 -4.72 8.48
N PRO A 393 -16.66 -4.31 8.19
CA PRO A 393 -17.42 -4.90 7.09
C PRO A 393 -16.65 -4.84 5.76
N GLY A 394 -16.73 -5.91 4.97
CA GLY A 394 -16.00 -6.10 3.72
C GLY A 394 -14.65 -6.80 3.86
N MET A 395 -14.05 -6.82 5.07
CA MET A 395 -12.79 -7.56 5.30
C MET A 395 -12.97 -9.03 4.97
N LYS A 396 -11.94 -9.64 4.40
CA LYS A 396 -11.98 -11.01 3.92
C LYS A 396 -11.02 -11.86 4.73
N LEU A 397 -11.54 -12.87 5.43
CA LEU A 397 -10.79 -13.76 6.30
C LEU A 397 -10.80 -15.16 5.70
N THR A 398 -9.63 -15.70 5.38
CA THR A 398 -9.47 -17.13 5.08
C THR A 398 -9.29 -17.86 6.39
N MET A 399 -10.25 -18.70 6.75
CA MET A 399 -10.35 -19.35 8.05
C MET A 399 -10.55 -20.85 7.91
N VAL A 400 -9.89 -21.59 8.78
CA VAL A 400 -10.20 -22.99 9.06
C VAL A 400 -11.32 -23.02 10.09
N VAL A 401 -12.51 -23.45 9.69
CA VAL A 401 -13.71 -23.45 10.54
C VAL A 401 -14.05 -24.89 10.94
N CYS A 402 -14.32 -25.09 12.23
CA CYS A 402 -14.85 -26.33 12.78
C CYS A 402 -16.37 -26.22 12.93
N THR A 403 -17.11 -27.08 12.23
CA THR A 403 -18.56 -27.19 12.33
C THR A 403 -18.95 -28.27 13.33
N THR A 404 -19.90 -27.99 14.21
CA THR A 404 -20.32 -28.91 15.26
C THR A 404 -21.68 -29.58 14.95
N ASN A 405 -21.99 -30.66 15.66
CA ASN A 405 -23.26 -31.40 15.58
C ASN A 405 -24.48 -30.68 16.16
N LEU A 406 -24.33 -29.42 16.57
CA LEU A 406 -25.42 -28.62 17.12
C LEU A 406 -26.25 -28.04 15.97
N GLU A 407 -27.05 -28.87 15.31
CA GLU A 407 -27.85 -28.47 14.14
C GLU A 407 -29.04 -27.56 14.49
N ARG A 408 -29.53 -27.60 15.75
CA ARG A 408 -30.64 -26.74 16.19
C ARG A 408 -30.12 -25.32 16.41
N HIS A 409 -30.78 -24.34 15.78
CA HIS A 409 -30.49 -22.89 15.83
C HIS A 409 -29.31 -22.38 14.98
N GLY A 410 -28.94 -23.07 13.90
CA GLY A 410 -28.04 -22.50 12.87
C GLY A 410 -26.59 -23.00 12.91
N GLY A 411 -26.26 -23.97 13.76
CA GLY A 411 -24.94 -24.60 13.79
C GLY A 411 -23.91 -23.76 14.56
N PHE A 412 -23.51 -24.20 15.76
CA PHE A 412 -22.35 -23.58 16.41
C PHE A 412 -21.07 -23.92 15.63
N ARG A 413 -20.31 -22.89 15.28
CA ARG A 413 -19.04 -23.00 14.55
C ARG A 413 -17.98 -22.19 15.29
N PHE A 414 -16.75 -22.66 15.26
CA PHE A 414 -15.63 -21.93 15.81
C PHE A 414 -14.44 -21.94 14.88
N ILE A 415 -13.60 -20.93 15.02
CA ILE A 415 -12.41 -20.73 14.20
C ILE A 415 -11.29 -21.59 14.78
N LYS A 416 -10.77 -22.54 14.01
CA LYS A 416 -9.58 -23.33 14.39
C LYS A 416 -8.30 -22.51 14.17
N LYS A 417 -8.25 -21.80 13.05
CA LYS A 417 -7.11 -20.98 12.61
C LYS A 417 -7.57 -19.94 11.59
N ILE A 418 -6.94 -18.77 11.59
CA ILE A 418 -7.03 -17.79 10.51
C ILE A 418 -5.73 -17.89 9.70
N GLU A 419 -5.84 -18.05 8.39
CA GLU A 419 -4.70 -18.25 7.48
C GLU A 419 -4.31 -16.96 6.77
N ALA A 420 -5.28 -16.10 6.45
CA ALA A 420 -5.03 -14.82 5.83
C ALA A 420 -6.16 -13.84 6.16
N ILE A 421 -5.80 -12.57 6.31
CA ILE A 421 -6.73 -11.45 6.44
C ILE A 421 -6.44 -10.47 5.31
N LYS A 422 -7.47 -10.08 4.59
CA LYS A 422 -7.41 -9.09 3.51
C LYS A 422 -8.33 -7.92 3.86
N PRO A 423 -7.96 -6.68 3.52
CA PRO A 423 -8.75 -5.49 3.83
C PRO A 423 -10.10 -5.50 3.11
N SER A 424 -10.99 -4.59 3.52
CA SER A 424 -12.32 -4.43 2.94
C SER A 424 -12.27 -4.14 1.44
N TYR A 425 -11.35 -3.26 1.06
CA TYR A 425 -11.04 -2.86 -0.31
C TYR A 425 -10.15 -3.85 -1.07
N TYR A 426 -10.00 -5.10 -0.61
CA TYR A 426 -9.20 -6.07 -1.36
C TYR A 426 -9.78 -6.36 -2.74
N VAL A 427 -8.98 -6.10 -3.77
CA VAL A 427 -9.25 -6.37 -5.18
C VAL A 427 -8.00 -6.99 -5.79
N PHE A 428 -8.16 -8.04 -6.58
CA PHE A 428 -7.09 -8.58 -7.40
C PHE A 428 -7.22 -8.02 -8.82
N LEU A 429 -6.15 -7.44 -9.34
CA LEU A 429 -6.11 -6.90 -10.69
C LEU A 429 -5.29 -7.85 -11.58
N PRO A 430 -5.87 -8.40 -12.67
CA PRO A 430 -5.12 -9.25 -13.59
C PRO A 430 -3.86 -8.59 -14.17
N GLN A 431 -3.87 -7.25 -14.29
CA GLN A 431 -2.74 -6.43 -14.71
C GLN A 431 -1.48 -6.66 -13.84
N GLU A 432 -1.65 -7.08 -12.58
CA GLU A 432 -0.53 -7.36 -11.68
C GLU A 432 0.31 -8.56 -12.16
N LEU A 433 -0.29 -9.49 -12.91
CA LEU A 433 0.39 -10.61 -13.56
C LEU A 433 1.24 -10.16 -14.77
N MET A 434 0.97 -8.97 -15.31
CA MET A 434 1.69 -8.40 -16.45
C MET A 434 2.96 -7.64 -16.03
N SER A 435 3.21 -7.48 -14.72
CA SER A 435 4.40 -6.78 -14.19
C SER A 435 5.72 -7.34 -14.77
N THR A 436 5.85 -8.67 -14.84
CA THR A 436 7.04 -9.36 -15.38
C THR A 436 6.88 -9.80 -16.84
N PHE A 437 5.74 -9.50 -17.46
CA PHE A 437 5.49 -9.86 -18.85
C PHE A 437 6.39 -9.06 -19.79
N LYS A 438 7.11 -9.79 -20.64
CA LYS A 438 7.90 -9.24 -21.76
C LYS A 438 7.19 -9.61 -23.05
N GLU A 439 6.91 -8.60 -23.88
CA GLU A 439 6.31 -8.85 -25.18
C GLU A 439 7.20 -9.79 -26.01
N PRO A 440 6.63 -10.87 -26.58
CA PRO A 440 7.41 -11.80 -27.38
C PRO A 440 7.94 -11.08 -28.62
N VAL A 441 9.26 -11.09 -28.78
CA VAL A 441 9.92 -10.55 -29.96
C VAL A 441 9.67 -11.50 -31.12
N LYS A 442 9.09 -10.98 -32.22
CA LYS A 442 8.97 -11.75 -33.47
C LYS A 442 10.36 -12.23 -33.85
N THR A 443 10.57 -13.54 -33.77
CA THR A 443 11.85 -14.16 -34.09
C THR A 443 11.70 -14.88 -35.41
N ASP A 444 12.61 -14.65 -36.36
CA ASP A 444 12.64 -15.38 -37.64
C ASP A 444 13.11 -16.83 -37.48
N ARG A 445 13.59 -17.20 -36.28
CA ARG A 445 13.96 -18.57 -35.95
C ARG A 445 12.70 -19.44 -35.96
N PRO A 446 12.71 -20.59 -36.66
CA PRO A 446 11.61 -21.54 -36.58
C PRO A 446 11.44 -21.96 -35.11
N GLY A 447 10.18 -22.06 -34.66
CA GLY A 447 9.88 -22.54 -33.32
C GLY A 447 10.57 -23.88 -33.10
N ARG A 448 11.32 -24.02 -32.00
CA ARG A 448 11.98 -25.29 -31.67
C ARG A 448 10.94 -26.39 -31.64
N SER A 449 11.06 -27.35 -32.56
CA SER A 449 10.24 -28.54 -32.58
C SER A 449 10.96 -29.66 -31.84
N ILE A 450 10.25 -30.67 -31.35
CA ILE A 450 10.86 -31.86 -30.76
C ILE A 450 11.78 -32.63 -31.73
N PHE A 451 11.79 -32.24 -33.01
CA PHE A 451 12.56 -32.84 -34.10
C PHE A 451 13.72 -31.96 -34.58
N SER A 452 13.98 -30.78 -34.00
CA SER A 452 15.16 -29.99 -34.36
C SER A 452 16.39 -30.60 -33.70
N GLU A 453 17.17 -31.38 -34.46
CA GLU A 453 18.41 -32.07 -34.06
C GLU A 453 19.63 -31.13 -33.86
N GLU A 454 19.42 -29.84 -33.58
CA GLU A 454 20.54 -28.97 -33.23
C GLU A 454 20.90 -29.18 -31.75
N GLY A 455 22.08 -29.80 -31.58
CA GLY A 455 22.61 -30.29 -30.33
C GLY A 455 22.71 -29.25 -29.22
N PHE A 456 22.73 -29.78 -27.99
CA PHE A 456 23.09 -29.06 -26.78
C PHE A 456 24.54 -28.53 -26.89
N ASP A 457 24.73 -27.33 -27.45
CA ASP A 457 25.92 -26.54 -27.16
C ASP A 457 25.70 -25.84 -25.81
N LEU A 458 26.33 -26.38 -24.77
CA LEU A 458 26.31 -25.87 -23.40
C LEU A 458 27.10 -24.56 -23.21
N ASP A 459 27.60 -23.98 -24.30
CA ASP A 459 28.49 -22.81 -24.27
C ASP A 459 27.76 -21.45 -24.41
N ASP A 460 26.44 -21.45 -24.63
CA ASP A 460 25.63 -20.24 -24.82
C ASP A 460 24.76 -19.91 -23.59
N VAL A 461 25.26 -20.21 -22.39
CA VAL A 461 24.75 -19.59 -21.16
C VAL A 461 25.27 -18.16 -21.16
N PRO A 462 24.41 -17.12 -21.14
CA PRO A 462 24.87 -15.78 -20.87
C PRO A 462 25.51 -15.80 -19.50
N VAL A 463 26.83 -15.63 -19.45
CA VAL A 463 27.53 -15.32 -18.21
C VAL A 463 26.90 -14.02 -17.73
N GLY A 464 25.97 -14.14 -16.78
CA GLY A 464 25.51 -12.99 -16.02
C GLY A 464 26.73 -12.44 -15.31
N ASP A 465 27.07 -11.19 -15.60
CA ASP A 465 27.99 -10.39 -14.80
C ASP A 465 27.42 -10.35 -13.37
N ASN A 466 27.86 -11.29 -12.55
CA ASN A 466 27.77 -11.24 -11.10
C ASN A 466 28.96 -10.41 -10.61
N ASP A 467 28.88 -9.11 -10.78
CA ASP A 467 29.64 -8.14 -10.01
C ASP A 467 28.64 -7.31 -9.19
N ASP A 468 28.34 -7.79 -7.98
CA ASP A 468 28.61 -7.08 -6.73
C ASP A 468 27.70 -7.59 -5.58
N PHE A 469 28.38 -7.90 -4.48
CA PHE A 469 27.88 -8.35 -3.18
C PHE A 469 27.21 -7.24 -2.36
#